data_AF-A0A9W6A194-F1
#
_entry.id   AF-A0A9W6A194-F1
#
_cell.length_a   1.000
_cell.length_b   1.000
_cell.length_c   1.000
_cell.angle_alpha   90.00
_cell.angle_beta   90.00
_cell.angle_gamma   90.00
#
_symmetry.space_group_name_H-M   'P 1'
#
loop_
_entity.id
_entity.type
_entity.pdbx_description
1 polymer ?
#
loop_
_entity_poly.entity_id
_entity_poly.type
_entity_poly.pdbx_seq_one_letter_code
_entity_poly.pdbx_strand_id
1 'polypeptide(L)' 'MSLATEFDKAQILLEADEFVTRYNLHDSRDLIRKGALLSYDPHDYARVDGLSEDEITALQNGNVDRPSRLWLFCVLAGLL' A
#
# COMPACT_ATOMS: atom_id res chain seq x y z
N MET A 1 16.40 9.28 20.30
CA MET A 1 16.01 7.91 19.88
C MET A 1 14.64 8.02 19.23
N SER A 2 14.57 7.89 17.90
CA SER A 2 13.32 8.01 17.15
C SER A 2 12.64 6.65 17.11
N LEU A 3 11.43 6.55 17.66
CA LEU A 3 10.59 5.34 17.65
C LEU A 3 9.93 5.18 16.28
N ALA A 4 10.73 5.05 15.22
CA ALA A 4 10.25 4.44 14.00
C ALA A 4 10.22 2.93 14.29
N THR A 5 9.11 2.45 14.84
CA THR A 5 8.82 1.02 14.84
C THR A 5 8.89 0.57 13.39
N GLU A 6 9.91 -0.18 12.99
CA GLU A 6 9.85 -0.90 11.72
C GLU A 6 8.79 -1.98 11.91
N PHE A 7 7.56 -1.71 11.44
CA PHE A 7 6.55 -2.76 11.43
C PHE A 7 6.98 -3.79 10.39
N ASP A 8 7.12 -5.03 10.85
CA ASP A 8 7.43 -6.17 10.02
C ASP A 8 6.36 -6.31 8.92
N LYS A 9 6.77 -6.71 7.70
CA LYS A 9 5.87 -6.94 6.56
C LYS A 9 4.70 -7.83 6.96
N ALA A 10 4.95 -8.85 7.78
CA ALA A 10 3.91 -9.75 8.28
C ALA A 10 2.82 -9.01 9.09
N GLN A 11 3.20 -8.05 9.93
CA GLN A 11 2.25 -7.31 10.76
C GLN A 11 1.37 -6.38 9.93
N ILE A 12 1.95 -5.65 8.97
CA ILE A 12 1.19 -4.79 8.05
C ILE A 12 0.19 -5.61 7.22
N LEU A 13 0.61 -6.79 6.75
CA LEU A 13 -0.27 -7.68 5.98
C LEU A 13 -1.38 -8.31 6.84
N LEU A 14 -1.10 -8.60 8.11
CA LEU A 14 -2.11 -9.08 9.05
C LEU A 14 -3.19 -8.01 9.29
N GLU A 15 -2.79 -6.76 9.55
CA GLU A 15 -3.74 -5.65 9.73
C GLU A 15 -4.59 -5.39 8.47
N ALA A 16 -3.96 -5.49 7.29
CA ALA A 16 -4.66 -5.39 6.01
C ALA A 16 -5.69 -6.53 5.83
N ASP A 17 -5.33 -7.76 6.18
CA ASP A 17 -6.22 -8.92 6.11
C ASP A 17 -7.39 -8.83 7.12
N GLU A 18 -7.13 -8.33 8.33
CA GLU A 18 -8.17 -8.06 9.32
C GLU A 18 -9.15 -6.99 8.82
N PHE A 19 -8.65 -5.94 8.17
CA PHE A 19 -9.48 -4.90 7.55
C PHE A 19 -10.35 -5.50 6.43
N VAL A 20 -9.76 -6.28 5.53
CA VAL A 20 -10.47 -6.99 4.46
C VAL A 20 -11.59 -7.86 5.02
N THR A 21 -11.30 -8.63 6.06
CA THR A 21 -12.26 -9.53 6.70
C THR A 21 -13.38 -8.74 7.38
N ARG A 22 -13.03 -7.68 8.11
CA ARG A 22 -13.99 -6.84 8.85
C ARG A 22 -15.03 -6.20 7.93
N TYR A 23 -14.63 -5.83 6.72
CA TYR A 23 -15.48 -5.12 5.76
C TYR A 23 -15.92 -5.97 4.55
N ASN A 24 -15.64 -7.28 4.57
CA ASN A 24 -15.96 -8.21 3.48
C ASN A 24 -15.42 -7.76 2.11
N LEU A 25 -14.18 -7.24 2.08
CA LEU A 25 -13.53 -6.70 0.88
C LEU A 25 -12.60 -7.72 0.22
N HIS A 26 -12.97 -9.00 0.24
CA HIS A 26 -12.10 -10.10 -0.19
C HIS A 26 -11.62 -9.94 -1.64
N ASP A 27 -12.46 -9.40 -2.52
CA ASP A 27 -12.13 -9.14 -3.93
C ASP A 27 -11.02 -8.09 -4.09
N SER A 28 -10.88 -7.19 -3.12
CA SER A 28 -9.87 -6.11 -3.11
C SER A 28 -8.67 -6.41 -2.22
N ARG A 29 -8.56 -7.66 -1.71
CA ARG A 29 -7.54 -8.03 -0.71
C ARG A 29 -6.12 -7.69 -1.18
N ASP A 30 -5.75 -8.09 -2.38
CA ASP A 30 -4.39 -7.90 -2.87
C ASP A 30 -4.06 -6.42 -3.08
N LEU A 31 -5.04 -5.64 -3.55
CA LEU A 31 -4.90 -4.20 -3.69
C LEU A 31 -4.75 -3.50 -2.34
N ILE A 32 -5.51 -3.92 -1.33
CA ILE A 32 -5.41 -3.40 0.03
C ILE A 32 -4.06 -3.75 0.65
N ARG A 33 -3.53 -4.97 0.44
CA ARG A 33 -2.18 -5.34 0.91
C ARG A 33 -1.08 -4.51 0.27
N LYS A 34 -1.13 -4.33 -1.06
CA LYS A 34 -0.18 -3.46 -1.79
C LYS A 34 -0.23 -2.04 -1.24
N GLY A 35 -1.44 -1.49 -1.11
CA GLY A 35 -1.66 -0.15 -0.56
C GLY A 35 -1.18 0.00 0.88
N ALA A 36 -1.36 -1.02 1.73
CA ALA A 36 -0.89 -1.01 3.11
C ALA A 36 0.64 -0.95 3.20
N LEU A 37 1.35 -1.75 2.38
CA LEU A 37 2.82 -1.73 2.34
C LEU A 37 3.34 -0.39 1.83
N LEU A 38 2.79 0.13 0.73
CA LEU A 38 3.17 1.43 0.16
C LEU A 38 2.81 2.61 1.07
N SER A 39 1.72 2.52 1.83
CA SER A 39 1.35 3.55 2.80
C SER A 39 2.28 3.57 4.01
N TYR A 40 2.89 2.44 4.34
CA TYR A 40 3.84 2.32 5.44
C TYR A 40 5.21 2.87 5.05
N ASP A 41 5.74 2.36 3.94
CA ASP A 41 6.97 2.87 3.34
C ASP A 41 6.84 2.88 1.80
N PRO A 42 6.61 4.06 1.19
CA PRO A 42 6.48 4.17 -0.25
C PRO A 42 7.81 4.00 -0.99
N HIS A 43 8.96 4.10 -0.31
CA HIS A 43 10.28 3.96 -0.91
C HIS A 43 10.77 2.50 -0.88
N ASP A 44 10.18 1.67 0.00
CA ASP A 44 10.40 0.23 0.08
C ASP A 44 9.38 -0.56 -0.78
N TYR A 45 9.11 -0.09 -2.02
CA TYR A 45 8.19 -0.77 -2.93
C TYR A 45 8.72 -2.15 -3.40
N ALA A 46 10.01 -2.43 -3.22
CA ALA A 46 10.62 -3.72 -3.50
C ALA A 46 10.05 -4.87 -2.66
N ARG A 47 9.49 -4.57 -1.47
CA ARG A 47 8.85 -5.56 -0.61
C ARG A 47 7.42 -5.92 -1.05
N VAL A 48 6.85 -5.19 -2.01
CA VAL A 48 5.49 -5.36 -2.48
C VAL A 48 5.48 -6.38 -3.62
N ASP A 49 4.90 -7.55 -3.36
CA ASP A 49 4.81 -8.59 -4.38
C ASP A 49 3.75 -8.23 -5.43
N GLY A 50 4.07 -8.49 -6.70
CA GLY A 50 3.11 -8.40 -7.81
C GLY A 50 2.80 -6.98 -8.31
N LEU A 51 3.66 -5.98 -8.06
CA LEU A 51 3.57 -4.69 -8.74
C LEU A 51 3.81 -4.84 -10.25
N SER A 52 3.03 -4.14 -11.07
CA SER A 52 3.28 -4.05 -12.52
C SER A 52 4.43 -3.08 -12.81
N GLU A 53 5.02 -3.17 -14.00
CA GLU A 53 6.07 -2.24 -14.45
C GLU A 53 5.57 -0.78 -14.46
N ASP A 54 4.30 -0.56 -14.81
CA ASP A 54 3.67 0.76 -14.77
C ASP A 54 3.55 1.30 -13.33
N GLU A 55 3.15 0.44 -12.38
CA GLU A 55 3.07 0.77 -10.95
C GLU A 55 4.47 1.12 -10.39
N ILE A 56 5.49 0.34 -10.74
CA ILE A 56 6.89 0.58 -10.34
C ILE A 56 7.39 1.90 -10.93
N THR A 57 7.14 2.13 -12.22
CA THR A 57 7.55 3.36 -12.91
C THR A 57 6.89 4.59 -12.30
N ALA A 58 5.60 4.50 -11.93
CA ALA A 58 4.90 5.57 -11.23
C ALA A 58 5.48 5.85 -9.83
N LEU A 59 5.89 4.81 -9.11
CA LEU A 59 6.55 4.93 -7.80
C LEU A 59 7.98 5.50 -7.89
N GLN A 60 8.71 5.20 -8.97
CA GLN A 60 10.07 5.72 -9.20
C GLN A 60 10.10 7.17 -9.70
N ASN A 61 9.15 7.54 -10.57
CA ASN A 61 9.08 8.89 -11.17
C ASN A 61 8.28 9.87 -10.32
N GLY A 62 7.41 9.37 -9.43
CA GLY A 62 6.73 10.20 -8.46
C GLY A 62 7.73 10.68 -7.41
N ASN A 63 7.91 11.99 -7.28
CA ASN A 63 8.44 12.56 -6.04
C ASN A 63 7.36 12.30 -4.97
N VAL A 64 7.34 11.08 -4.41
CA VAL A 64 6.36 10.64 -3.42
C VAL A 64 6.74 11.28 -2.08
N ASP A 65 6.67 12.62 -2.05
CA ASP A 65 6.55 13.40 -0.83
C ASP A 65 5.26 12.92 -0.16
N ARG A 66 5.42 11.88 0.67
CA ARG A 66 4.47 11.29 1.62
C ARG A 66 3.04 11.46 1.13
N PRO A 67 2.46 10.48 0.40
CA PRO A 67 1.23 10.69 -0.34
C PRO A 67 0.19 11.24 0.62
N SER A 68 -0.10 12.54 0.46
CA SER A 68 -1.18 13.16 1.20
C SER A 68 -2.38 12.26 0.97
N ARG A 69 -3.01 11.82 2.07
CA ARG A 69 -4.06 10.77 2.17
C ARG A 69 -5.10 10.73 1.04
N LEU A 70 -5.23 11.78 0.23
CA LEU A 70 -6.13 11.93 -0.89
C LEU A 70 -5.74 11.13 -2.15
N TRP A 71 -4.46 10.90 -2.48
CA TRP A 71 -4.12 10.29 -3.78
C TRP A 71 -4.41 8.78 -3.88
N LEU A 72 -4.39 8.07 -2.75
CA LEU A 72 -4.77 6.65 -2.68
C LEU A 72 -6.25 6.42 -3.05
N PHE A 73 -7.12 7.43 -2.84
CA PHE A 73 -8.53 7.32 -3.20
C PHE A 73 -8.78 7.49 -4.71
N CYS A 74 -7.93 8.23 -5.43
CA CYS A 74 -8.14 8.49 -6.86
C CYS A 74 -7.84 7.29 -7.75
N VAL A 75 -6.85 6.46 -7.40
CA VAL A 75 -6.54 5.23 -8.17
C VAL A 75 -7.64 4.19 -8.03
N LEU A 76 -8.31 4.13 -6.87
CA LEU A 76 -9.44 3.22 -6.63
C LEU A 76 -10.74 3.69 -7.28
N ALA A 77 -10.95 5.00 -7.40
CA ALA A 77 -12.16 5.57 -7.99
C ALA A 77 -12.20 5.51 -9.53
N GLY A 78 -11.04 5.34 -10.19
CA GLY A 78 -10.95 5.24 -11.65
C GLY A 78 -11.28 3.85 -12.23
N LEU A 79 -11.49 2.85 -11.37
CA LEU A 79 -11.76 1.46 -11.78
C LEU A 79 -13.22 1.03 -11.54
N LEU A 80 -14.11 1.96 -11.20
CA LEU A 80 -15.54 1.71 -10.92
C LEU A 80 -16.45 2.28 -12.00
#